data_AF-A0A5C5XDS9-F1
#
_entry.id   AF-A0A5C5XDS9-F1
#
_cell.length_a   1.000
_cell.length_b   1.000
_cell.length_c   1.000
_cell.angle_alpha   90.00
_cell.angle_beta   90.00
_cell.angle_gamma   90.00
#
_symmetry.space_group_name_H-M   'P 1'
#
loop_
_entity.id
_entity.type
_entity.pdbx_description
1 polymer ?
#
loop_
_entity_poly.entity_id
_entity_poly.type
_entity_poly.pdbx_seq_one_letter_code
_entity_poly.pdbx_strand_id
1 'polypeptide(L)'
;MQETLRKCIPRSELEWRLLRARAAYWAWQFASKVVMGVIYLSIIAEGFRTLVPVLNRRLSRLPMLGWMDDYEGTYQLDMASIMALFMLIAVYGLWSKVLKLWLFEKIGIDNRLRKQGNADTFVLVFGAIVLVSDALLFYVAVTEISWGGSSFSFTALFATAAYVSVLVFTIYVSINLHEKIELIEREPLNEKKF
;
A
#
# COMPACT_ATOMS: atom_id res chain seq x y z
N MET A 1 13.96 36.56 -22.25
CA MET A 1 13.31 35.93 -23.43
C MET A 1 14.17 34.76 -23.89
N GLN A 2 14.26 33.72 -23.06
CA GLN A 2 14.84 32.44 -23.44
C GLN A 2 13.64 31.53 -23.74
N GLU A 3 13.14 31.61 -24.98
CA GLU A 3 12.43 30.49 -25.58
C GLU A 3 13.44 29.34 -25.64
N THR A 4 13.51 28.60 -24.55
CA THR A 4 14.18 27.32 -24.48
C THR A 4 13.60 26.47 -25.60
N LEU A 5 14.38 26.32 -26.67
CA LEU A 5 14.20 25.31 -27.70
C LEU A 5 13.87 24.00 -26.99
N ARG A 6 12.58 23.64 -26.94
CA ARG A 6 12.16 22.29 -26.57
C ARG A 6 12.86 21.39 -27.56
N LYS A 7 13.96 20.77 -27.13
CA LYS A 7 14.61 19.73 -27.91
C LYS A 7 13.55 18.66 -28.12
N CYS A 8 13.04 18.59 -29.35
CA CYS A 8 12.11 17.56 -29.75
C CYS A 8 12.84 16.22 -29.63
N ILE A 9 12.44 15.42 -28.64
CA ILE A 9 12.99 14.08 -28.41
C ILE A 9 12.47 13.16 -29.52
N PRO A 10 13.31 12.33 -30.16
CA PRO A 10 12.85 11.37 -31.16
C PRO A 10 11.88 10.37 -30.52
N ARG A 11 10.83 10.00 -31.26
CA ARG A 11 9.76 9.10 -30.77
C ARG A 11 10.29 7.79 -30.18
N SER A 12 11.31 7.21 -30.80
CA SER A 12 11.94 5.98 -30.32
C SER A 12 12.59 6.13 -28.94
N GLU A 13 13.23 7.27 -28.66
CA GLU A 13 13.84 7.53 -27.35
C GLU A 13 12.79 7.74 -26.26
N LEU A 14 11.67 8.40 -26.58
CA LEU A 14 10.54 8.55 -25.67
C LEU A 14 9.92 7.20 -25.32
N GLU A 15 9.66 6.35 -26.32
CA GLU A 15 9.12 5.00 -26.14
C GLU A 15 10.03 4.16 -25.22
N TRP A 16 11.36 4.20 -25.44
CA TRP A 16 12.33 3.52 -24.58
C TRP A 16 12.35 4.05 -23.14
N ARG A 17 12.29 5.37 -22.95
CA ARG A 17 12.23 5.99 -21.60
C ARG A 17 10.97 5.56 -20.86
N LEU A 18 9.83 5.56 -21.54
CA LEU A 18 8.54 5.18 -20.99
C LEU A 18 8.49 3.68 -20.66
N LEU A 19 9.03 2.81 -21.52
CA LEU A 19 9.18 1.37 -21.25
C LEU A 19 10.02 1.12 -20.00
N ARG A 20 11.18 1.77 -19.87
CA ARG A 20 12.06 1.64 -18.69
C ARG A 20 11.36 2.13 -17.42
N ALA A 21 10.65 3.25 -17.49
CA ALA A 21 9.91 3.79 -16.35
C ALA A 21 8.77 2.86 -15.91
N ARG A 22 7.99 2.31 -16.85
CA ARG A 22 6.93 1.32 -16.58
C ARG A 22 7.49 0.03 -16.00
N ALA A 23 8.58 -0.48 -16.56
CA ALA A 23 9.25 -1.68 -16.05
C ALA A 23 9.75 -1.48 -14.62
N ALA A 24 10.41 -0.35 -14.33
CA ALA A 24 10.87 -0.01 -12.98
C ALA A 24 9.71 0.12 -11.98
N TYR A 25 8.61 0.77 -12.39
CA TYR A 25 7.40 0.86 -11.58
C TYR A 25 6.81 -0.52 -11.26
N TRP A 26 6.62 -1.37 -12.28
CA TRP A 26 6.07 -2.71 -12.08
C TRP A 26 6.98 -3.61 -11.24
N ALA A 27 8.30 -3.57 -11.46
CA ALA A 27 9.28 -4.27 -10.64
C ALA A 27 9.19 -3.82 -9.17
N TRP A 28 9.12 -2.51 -8.93
CA TRP A 28 8.97 -1.95 -7.58
C TRP A 28 7.64 -2.37 -6.93
N GLN A 29 6.52 -2.28 -7.66
CA GLN A 29 5.20 -2.69 -7.17
C GLN A 29 5.18 -4.16 -6.78
N PHE A 30 5.71 -5.03 -7.63
CA PHE A 30 5.73 -6.46 -7.38
C PHE A 30 6.63 -6.79 -6.18
N ALA A 31 7.87 -6.31 -6.18
CA ALA A 31 8.83 -6.57 -5.10
C ALA A 31 8.31 -6.07 -3.75
N SER A 32 7.83 -4.82 -3.69
CA SER A 32 7.33 -4.24 -2.44
C SER A 32 6.08 -4.95 -1.93
N LYS A 33 5.11 -5.28 -2.79
CA LYS A 33 3.88 -5.99 -2.37
C LYS A 33 4.15 -7.41 -1.91
N VAL A 34 5.08 -8.12 -2.55
CA VAL A 34 5.44 -9.49 -2.13
C VAL A 34 6.15 -9.44 -0.77
N VAL A 35 7.17 -8.61 -0.61
CA VAL A 35 7.92 -8.50 0.65
C VAL A 35 7.02 -8.02 1.79
N MET A 36 6.28 -6.93 1.57
CA MET A 36 5.35 -6.42 2.57
C MET A 36 4.22 -7.41 2.83
N GLY A 37 3.71 -8.10 1.81
CA GLY A 37 2.65 -9.09 1.95
C GLY A 37 3.05 -10.25 2.87
N VAL A 38 4.26 -10.79 2.70
CA VAL A 38 4.75 -11.89 3.56
C VAL A 38 4.88 -11.43 5.02
N ILE A 39 5.51 -10.27 5.26
CA ILE A 39 5.71 -9.74 6.62
C ILE A 39 4.36 -9.39 7.25
N TYR A 40 3.51 -8.68 6.51
CA TYR A 40 2.22 -8.19 6.97
C TYR A 40 1.27 -9.33 7.31
N LEU A 41 1.11 -10.30 6.40
CA LEU A 41 0.22 -11.44 6.63
C LEU A 41 0.64 -12.23 7.86
N SER A 42 1.94 -12.43 8.06
CA SER A 42 2.46 -13.19 9.20
C SER A 42 2.15 -12.49 10.54
N ILE A 43 2.39 -11.18 10.62
CA ILE A 43 2.24 -10.42 11.87
C ILE A 43 0.77 -10.08 12.14
N ILE A 44 0.05 -9.56 11.16
CA ILE A 44 -1.32 -9.09 11.35
C ILE A 44 -2.30 -10.24 11.53
N ALA A 45 -2.07 -11.41 10.90
CA ALA A 45 -2.87 -12.59 11.20
C ALA A 45 -2.77 -12.97 12.68
N GLU A 46 -1.58 -12.88 13.28
CA GLU A 46 -1.40 -13.13 14.72
C GLU A 46 -2.13 -12.08 15.57
N GLY A 47 -2.03 -10.80 15.20
CA GLY A 47 -2.79 -9.73 15.86
C GLY A 47 -4.31 -9.97 15.83
N PHE A 48 -4.84 -10.45 14.70
CA PHE A 48 -6.25 -10.82 14.58
C PHE A 48 -6.64 -12.03 15.44
N ARG A 49 -5.78 -13.06 15.53
CA ARG A 49 -6.02 -14.22 16.41
C ARG A 49 -6.12 -13.80 17.86
N THR A 50 -5.26 -12.89 18.31
CA THR A 50 -5.27 -12.39 19.69
C THR A 50 -6.51 -11.55 19.98
N LEU A 51 -6.82 -10.57 19.12
CA LEU A 51 -7.90 -9.62 19.39
C LEU A 51 -9.28 -10.21 19.19
N VAL A 52 -9.44 -11.10 18.21
CA VAL A 52 -10.73 -11.68 17.86
C VAL A 52 -10.59 -13.20 17.76
N PRO A 53 -10.64 -13.93 18.89
CA PRO A 53 -10.44 -15.39 18.92
C PRO A 53 -11.38 -16.18 18.01
N VAL A 54 -12.53 -15.62 17.64
CA VAL A 54 -13.45 -16.22 16.66
C VAL A 54 -12.82 -16.40 15.28
N LEU A 55 -11.85 -15.55 14.90
CA LEU A 55 -11.13 -15.61 13.63
C LEU A 55 -10.07 -16.72 13.59
N ASN A 56 -9.76 -17.34 14.75
CA ASN A 56 -8.89 -18.51 14.83
C ASN A 56 -9.61 -19.81 14.40
N ARG A 57 -10.89 -19.71 13.99
CA ARG A 57 -11.60 -20.84 13.40
C ARG A 57 -11.04 -21.13 12.01
N ARG A 58 -10.73 -22.41 11.77
CA ARG A 58 -10.29 -22.91 10.46
C ARG A 58 -11.35 -22.61 9.41
N LEU A 59 -10.88 -22.19 8.22
CA LEU A 59 -11.75 -21.82 7.11
C LEU A 59 -12.61 -23.00 6.63
N SER A 60 -12.08 -24.22 6.73
CA SER A 60 -12.76 -25.43 6.25
C SER A 60 -14.03 -25.78 7.03
N ARG A 61 -14.21 -25.25 8.24
CA ARG A 61 -15.44 -25.43 9.02
C ARG A 61 -16.62 -24.57 8.54
N LEU A 62 -16.45 -23.79 7.47
CA LEU A 62 -17.54 -22.97 6.92
C LEU A 62 -18.42 -23.80 5.96
N PRO A 63 -19.76 -23.64 6.02
CA PRO A 63 -20.70 -24.47 5.28
C PRO A 63 -20.60 -24.40 3.75
N MET A 64 -19.87 -23.43 3.18
CA MET A 64 -19.62 -23.34 1.73
C MET A 64 -18.25 -23.87 1.26
N LEU A 65 -17.32 -24.15 2.18
CA LEU A 65 -15.92 -24.47 1.85
C LEU A 65 -15.48 -25.87 2.27
N GLY A 66 -16.44 -26.77 2.53
CA GLY A 66 -16.13 -28.16 2.96
C GLY A 66 -15.28 -28.96 1.96
N TRP A 67 -15.27 -28.59 0.67
CA TRP A 67 -14.40 -29.21 -0.34
C TRP A 67 -12.90 -28.90 -0.14
N MET A 68 -12.54 -27.92 0.69
CA MET A 68 -11.15 -27.60 1.00
C MET A 68 -10.52 -28.53 2.05
N ASP A 69 -11.31 -29.39 2.71
CA ASP A 69 -10.80 -30.33 3.73
C ASP A 69 -9.86 -31.40 3.15
N ASP A 70 -9.92 -31.66 1.83
CA ASP A 70 -9.07 -32.67 1.16
C ASP A 70 -7.66 -32.17 0.82
N TYR A 71 -7.36 -30.87 1.03
CA TYR A 71 -6.05 -30.29 0.72
C TYR A 71 -5.22 -30.10 2.00
N GLU A 72 -4.08 -30.81 2.12
CA GLU A 72 -3.20 -30.69 3.30
C GLU A 72 -2.68 -29.25 3.53
N GLY A 73 -2.51 -28.46 2.47
CA GLY A 73 -2.01 -27.09 2.55
C GLY A 73 -3.01 -26.05 3.08
N THR A 74 -4.31 -26.30 2.99
CA THR A 74 -5.36 -25.35 3.41
C THR A 74 -5.70 -25.46 4.89
N TYR A 75 -5.22 -26.50 5.58
CA TYR A 75 -5.47 -26.71 7.01
C TYR A 75 -4.91 -25.61 7.91
N GLN A 76 -3.87 -24.91 7.46
CA GLN A 76 -3.27 -23.79 8.19
C GLN A 76 -3.93 -22.44 7.86
N LEU A 77 -4.82 -22.40 6.86
CA LEU A 77 -5.52 -21.18 6.46
C LEU A 77 -6.72 -20.97 7.38
N ASP A 78 -6.59 -19.99 8.27
CA ASP A 78 -7.64 -19.52 9.14
C ASP A 78 -8.29 -18.24 8.63
N MET A 79 -9.43 -17.88 9.23
CA MET A 79 -10.13 -16.64 8.90
C MET A 79 -9.27 -15.40 9.20
N ALA A 80 -8.38 -15.47 10.20
CA ALA A 80 -7.46 -14.39 10.52
C ALA A 80 -6.51 -14.05 9.37
N SER A 81 -5.95 -15.05 8.66
CA SER A 81 -5.09 -14.82 7.50
C SER A 81 -5.83 -14.13 6.34
N ILE A 82 -7.09 -14.49 6.11
CA ILE A 82 -7.93 -13.85 5.08
C ILE A 82 -8.25 -12.40 5.47
N MET A 83 -8.60 -12.16 6.74
CA MET A 83 -8.84 -10.80 7.24
C MET A 83 -7.59 -9.94 7.17
N ALA A 84 -6.42 -10.49 7.48
CA ALA A 84 -5.13 -9.82 7.30
C ALA A 84 -4.90 -9.46 5.83
N LEU A 85 -5.22 -10.34 4.88
CA LEU A 85 -5.11 -10.05 3.46
C LEU A 85 -6.04 -8.91 3.02
N PHE A 86 -7.29 -8.90 3.49
CA PHE A 86 -8.22 -7.80 3.21
C PHE A 86 -7.73 -6.48 3.81
N MET A 87 -7.23 -6.52 5.04
CA MET A 87 -6.68 -5.34 5.71
C MET A 87 -5.47 -4.80 4.95
N LEU A 88 -4.56 -5.67 4.47
CA LEU A 88 -3.42 -5.27 3.63
C LEU A 88 -3.87 -4.52 2.37
N ILE A 89 -4.87 -5.05 1.66
CA ILE A 89 -5.41 -4.41 0.45
C ILE A 89 -6.01 -3.04 0.78
N ALA A 90 -6.80 -2.96 1.86
CA ALA A 90 -7.43 -1.73 2.31
C ALA A 90 -6.40 -0.68 2.70
N VAL A 91 -5.42 -1.04 3.54
CA VAL A 91 -4.34 -0.16 4.02
C VAL A 91 -3.51 0.34 2.85
N TYR A 92 -3.08 -0.53 1.93
CA TYR A 92 -2.27 -0.14 0.78
C TYR A 92 -3.04 0.82 -0.16
N GLY A 93 -4.32 0.55 -0.39
CA GLY A 93 -5.19 1.40 -1.20
C GLY A 93 -5.45 2.77 -0.57
N LEU A 94 -5.81 2.79 0.72
CA LEU A 94 -6.13 4.02 1.46
C LEU A 94 -4.90 4.91 1.60
N TRP A 95 -3.76 4.36 1.97
CA TRP A 95 -2.51 5.12 2.06
C TRP A 95 -2.17 5.83 0.75
N SER A 96 -2.33 5.16 -0.39
CA SER A 96 -2.05 5.75 -1.71
C SER A 96 -2.96 6.95 -1.98
N LYS A 97 -4.20 6.95 -1.46
CA LYS A 97 -5.13 8.08 -1.57
C LYS A 97 -4.80 9.19 -0.57
N VAL A 98 -4.55 8.84 0.68
CA VAL A 98 -4.20 9.78 1.77
C VAL A 98 -2.91 10.54 1.43
N LEU A 99 -1.86 9.85 0.99
CA LEU A 99 -0.59 10.49 0.62
C LEU A 99 -0.73 11.39 -0.61
N LYS A 100 -1.52 10.98 -1.63
CA LYS A 100 -1.80 11.85 -2.78
C LYS A 100 -2.52 13.12 -2.33
N LEU A 101 -3.58 13.00 -1.54
CA LEU A 101 -4.31 14.15 -1.01
C LEU A 101 -3.38 15.09 -0.24
N TRP A 102 -2.57 14.55 0.69
CA TRP A 102 -1.67 15.33 1.52
C TRP A 102 -0.53 16.00 0.72
N LEU A 103 0.04 15.30 -0.27
CA LEU A 103 1.12 15.84 -1.09
C LEU A 103 0.60 16.93 -2.05
N PHE A 104 -0.53 16.71 -2.72
CA PHE A 104 -1.07 17.66 -3.70
C PHE A 104 -1.70 18.90 -3.06
N GLU A 105 -2.31 18.77 -1.88
CA GLU A 105 -2.84 19.91 -1.12
C GLU A 105 -1.74 20.92 -0.80
N LYS A 106 -0.54 20.43 -0.45
CA LYS A 106 0.58 21.28 -0.03
C LYS A 106 1.28 22.00 -1.19
N ILE A 107 1.30 21.42 -2.39
CA ILE A 107 2.03 21.98 -3.54
C ILE A 107 1.14 22.96 -4.33
N GLY A 108 -0.19 23.01 -4.08
CA GLY A 108 -1.09 23.98 -4.70
C GLY A 108 -1.23 23.82 -6.22
N ILE A 109 -0.80 22.68 -6.77
CA ILE A 109 -0.70 22.45 -8.22
C ILE A 109 -2.07 22.24 -8.87
N ASP A 110 -3.11 21.87 -8.13
CA ASP A 110 -4.38 21.52 -8.74
C ASP A 110 -5.61 22.13 -8.06
N ASN A 111 -6.07 23.27 -8.60
CA ASN A 111 -7.33 23.91 -8.22
C ASN A 111 -8.57 23.05 -8.59
N ARG A 112 -8.43 21.97 -9.37
CA ARG A 112 -9.56 21.08 -9.71
C ARG A 112 -10.01 20.19 -8.55
N LEU A 113 -9.10 19.76 -7.67
CA LEU A 113 -9.42 18.93 -6.50
C LEU A 113 -10.16 19.72 -5.40
N ARG A 114 -9.98 21.04 -5.36
CA ARG A 114 -10.60 21.92 -4.35
C ARG A 114 -12.14 21.93 -4.38
N LYS A 115 -12.77 21.43 -5.45
CA LYS A 115 -14.25 21.40 -5.57
C LYS A 115 -14.89 20.15 -4.95
N GLN A 116 -14.13 19.26 -4.30
CA GLN A 116 -14.58 17.96 -3.79
C GLN A 116 -14.49 17.81 -2.25
N GLY A 117 -14.50 18.93 -1.51
CA GLY A 117 -14.09 19.00 -0.10
C GLY A 117 -14.69 17.99 0.87
N ASN A 118 -15.96 17.56 0.69
CA ASN A 118 -16.56 16.60 1.63
C ASN A 118 -16.07 15.16 1.41
N ALA A 119 -15.85 14.76 0.15
CA ALA A 119 -15.41 13.40 -0.17
C ALA A 119 -13.94 13.18 0.24
N ASP A 120 -13.09 14.17 -0.01
CA ASP A 120 -11.68 14.11 0.36
C ASP A 120 -11.49 14.10 1.88
N THR A 121 -12.25 14.94 2.60
CA THR A 121 -12.27 14.92 4.07
C THR A 121 -12.71 13.56 4.60
N PHE A 122 -13.76 12.97 4.02
CA PHE A 122 -14.22 11.64 4.41
C PHE A 122 -13.13 10.56 4.18
N VAL A 123 -12.48 10.56 3.02
CA VAL A 123 -11.40 9.61 2.70
C VAL A 123 -10.21 9.80 3.64
N LEU A 124 -9.87 11.04 4.00
CA LEU A 124 -8.78 11.34 4.93
C LEU A 124 -9.10 10.83 6.34
N VAL A 125 -10.30 11.13 6.87
CA VAL A 125 -10.73 10.67 8.19
C VAL A 125 -10.83 9.15 8.24
N PHE A 126 -11.49 8.53 7.25
CA PHE A 126 -11.61 7.08 7.16
C PHE A 126 -10.24 6.41 7.01
N GLY A 127 -9.39 6.97 6.16
CA GLY A 127 -8.00 6.55 6.01
C GLY A 127 -7.28 6.61 7.35
N ALA A 128 -7.29 7.75 8.05
CA ALA A 128 -6.65 7.90 9.35
C ALA A 128 -7.12 6.86 10.37
N ILE A 129 -8.44 6.58 10.45
CA ILE A 129 -8.99 5.56 11.35
C ILE A 129 -8.44 4.17 11.01
N VAL A 130 -8.47 3.78 9.73
CA VAL A 130 -7.98 2.47 9.28
C VAL A 130 -6.47 2.35 9.54
N LEU A 131 -5.70 3.41 9.33
CA LEU A 131 -4.25 3.44 9.54
C LEU A 131 -3.86 3.37 11.00
N VAL A 132 -4.58 4.07 11.87
CA VAL A 132 -4.41 3.96 13.33
C VAL A 132 -4.75 2.54 13.79
N SER A 133 -5.84 1.96 13.25
CA SER A 133 -6.24 0.59 13.56
C SER A 133 -5.18 -0.43 13.12
N ASP A 134 -4.59 -0.25 11.94
CA ASP A 134 -3.50 -1.07 11.41
C ASP A 134 -2.23 -1.00 12.28
N ALA A 135 -1.82 0.21 12.66
CA ALA A 135 -0.67 0.41 13.55
C ALA A 135 -0.90 -0.22 14.93
N LEU A 136 -2.12 -0.11 15.48
CA LEU A 136 -2.49 -0.76 16.74
C LEU A 136 -2.49 -2.28 16.63
N LEU A 137 -3.04 -2.84 15.54
CA LEU A 137 -3.02 -4.27 15.26
C LEU A 137 -1.58 -4.80 15.20
N PHE A 138 -0.70 -4.09 14.49
CA PHE A 138 0.72 -4.44 14.40
C PHE A 138 1.40 -4.38 15.78
N TYR A 139 1.14 -3.33 16.56
CA TYR A 139 1.69 -3.18 17.91
C TYR A 139 1.27 -4.33 18.83
N VAL A 140 -0.02 -4.67 18.85
CA VAL A 140 -0.56 -5.77 19.65
C VAL A 140 0.08 -7.08 19.21
N ALA A 141 0.12 -7.37 17.91
CA ALA A 141 0.73 -8.59 17.38
C ALA A 141 2.20 -8.73 17.82
N VAL A 142 3.01 -7.67 17.68
CA VAL A 142 4.43 -7.71 18.06
C VAL A 142 4.60 -7.83 19.58
N THR A 143 3.72 -7.23 20.38
CA THR A 143 3.76 -7.32 21.84
C THR A 143 3.54 -8.76 22.31
N GLU A 144 2.55 -9.45 21.73
CA GLU A 144 2.28 -10.86 22.01
C GLU A 144 3.45 -11.77 21.59
N ILE A 145 3.96 -11.59 20.37
CA ILE A 145 5.05 -12.41 19.83
C ILE A 145 6.33 -12.27 20.67
N SER A 146 6.65 -11.04 21.12
CA SER A 146 7.96 -10.75 21.69
C SER A 146 8.05 -10.91 23.22
N TRP A 147 6.95 -10.81 23.98
CA TRP A 147 7.03 -10.72 25.45
C TRP A 147 5.96 -11.52 26.23
N GLY A 148 5.16 -12.38 25.58
CA GLY A 148 4.27 -13.32 26.28
C GLY A 148 3.25 -12.65 27.22
N GLY A 149 2.72 -11.48 26.83
CA GLY A 149 1.64 -10.80 27.55
C GLY A 149 2.05 -9.65 28.49
N SER A 150 3.27 -9.09 28.38
CA SER A 150 3.58 -7.83 29.08
C SER A 150 2.72 -6.68 28.52
N SER A 151 2.16 -5.85 29.41
CA SER A 151 1.18 -4.83 29.03
C SER A 151 1.74 -3.66 28.21
N PHE A 152 3.07 -3.49 28.18
CA PHE A 152 3.73 -2.45 27.38
C PHE A 152 5.14 -2.85 26.98
N SER A 153 5.43 -2.83 25.67
CA SER A 153 6.77 -3.10 25.13
C SER A 153 7.29 -1.93 24.30
N PHE A 154 8.39 -1.31 24.75
CA PHE A 154 9.10 -0.30 23.97
C PHE A 154 9.62 -0.86 22.63
N THR A 155 10.06 -2.11 22.62
CA THR A 155 10.51 -2.79 21.41
C THR A 155 9.39 -2.88 20.37
N ALA A 156 8.16 -3.23 20.80
CA ALA A 156 7.00 -3.26 19.92
C ALA A 156 6.66 -1.87 19.37
N LEU A 157 6.82 -0.82 20.17
CA LEU A 157 6.60 0.56 19.73
C LEU A 157 7.61 0.96 18.64
N PHE A 158 8.90 0.70 18.85
CA PHE A 158 9.94 0.96 17.84
C PHE A 158 9.71 0.13 16.56
N ALA A 159 9.35 -1.15 16.70
CA ALA A 159 9.02 -2.00 15.56
C ALA A 159 7.82 -1.46 14.78
N THR A 160 6.79 -0.98 15.46
CA THR A 160 5.60 -0.37 14.83
C THR A 160 5.97 0.92 14.11
N ALA A 161 6.77 1.79 14.73
CA ALA A 161 7.25 3.03 14.10
C ALA A 161 8.10 2.75 12.86
N ALA A 162 8.99 1.76 12.92
CA ALA A 162 9.79 1.32 11.78
C ALA A 162 8.91 0.75 10.66
N TYR A 163 7.93 -0.09 11.01
CA TYR A 163 6.95 -0.64 10.09
C TYR A 163 6.17 0.47 9.34
N VAL A 164 5.58 1.42 10.07
CA VAL A 164 4.86 2.56 9.47
C VAL A 164 5.78 3.39 8.58
N SER A 165 7.03 3.63 9.01
CA SER A 165 8.01 4.41 8.23
C SER A 165 8.34 3.72 6.90
N VAL A 166 8.60 2.42 6.92
CA VAL A 166 8.86 1.63 5.70
C VAL A 166 7.65 1.66 4.78
N LEU A 167 6.45 1.48 5.34
CA LEU A 167 5.20 1.49 4.59
C LEU A 167 5.00 2.83 3.86
N VAL A 168 5.09 3.95 4.59
CA VAL A 168 4.99 5.31 4.03
C VAL A 168 6.03 5.55 2.95
N PHE A 169 7.30 5.16 3.20
CA PHE A 169 8.36 5.29 2.22
C PHE A 169 8.08 4.48 0.94
N THR A 170 7.62 3.24 1.07
CA THR A 170 7.29 2.39 -0.08
C THR A 170 6.19 2.99 -0.95
N ILE A 171 5.14 3.53 -0.34
CA ILE A 171 4.04 4.18 -1.07
C ILE A 171 4.53 5.48 -1.71
N TYR A 172 5.34 6.26 -1.01
CA TYR A 172 5.92 7.50 -1.54
C TYR A 172 6.73 7.24 -2.81
N VAL A 173 7.62 6.22 -2.80
CA VAL A 173 8.36 5.81 -4.01
C VAL A 173 7.41 5.35 -5.12
N SER A 174 6.36 4.61 -4.77
CA SER A 174 5.33 4.18 -5.72
C SER A 174 4.64 5.37 -6.41
N ILE A 175 4.24 6.39 -5.64
CA ILE A 175 3.62 7.61 -6.16
C ILE A 175 4.59 8.37 -7.07
N ASN A 176 5.83 8.56 -6.64
CA ASN A 176 6.85 9.25 -7.44
C ASN A 176 7.15 8.55 -8.77
N LEU A 177 7.21 7.22 -8.78
CA LEU A 177 7.41 6.46 -10.03
C LEU A 177 6.21 6.59 -10.97
N HIS A 178 5.00 6.61 -10.42
CA HIS A 178 3.79 6.81 -11.20
C HIS A 178 3.72 8.22 -11.81
N GLU A 179 4.03 9.26 -11.02
CA GLU A 179 4.09 10.64 -11.51
C GLU A 179 5.15 10.83 -12.60
N LYS A 180 6.32 10.19 -12.47
CA LYS A 180 7.34 10.20 -13.55
C LYS A 180 6.81 9.63 -14.86
N ILE A 181 6.00 8.57 -14.81
CA ILE A 181 5.37 8.00 -16.00
C ILE A 181 4.39 9.00 -16.62
N GLU A 182 3.53 9.61 -15.81
CA GLU A 182 2.57 10.63 -16.29
C GLU A 182 3.27 11.86 -16.89
N LEU A 183 4.37 12.31 -16.28
CA LEU A 183 5.15 13.43 -16.80
C LEU A 183 5.74 13.13 -18.18
N ILE A 184 6.30 11.93 -18.37
CA ILE A 184 6.85 11.49 -19.66
C ILE A 184 5.72 11.37 -20.71
N GLU A 185 4.55 10.89 -20.32
CA GLU A 185 3.39 10.75 -21.22
C GLU A 185 2.80 12.10 -21.66
N ARG A 186 2.93 13.15 -20.83
CA ARG A 186 2.51 14.52 -21.17
C ARG A 186 3.56 15.31 -21.96
N GLU A 187 4.77 14.80 -22.17
CA GLU A 187 5.77 15.47 -23.01
C GLU A 187 5.25 15.56 -24.46
N PRO A 188 5.19 16.75 -25.08
CA PRO A 188 4.60 16.92 -26.41
C PRO A 188 5.42 16.18 -27.48
N LEU A 189 4.77 15.26 -28.19
CA LEU A 189 5.34 14.55 -29.33
C LEU A 189 5.60 15.53 -30.49
N ASN A 190 6.81 15.49 -31.06
CA ASN A 190 7.09 16.19 -32.30
C ASN A 190 6.67 15.31 -33.49
N GLU A 191 5.44 15.47 -33.96
CA GLU A 191 4.91 14.74 -35.12
C GLU A 191 5.53 15.19 -36.46
N LYS A 192 6.30 16.29 -36.48
CA LYS A 192 6.93 16.79 -37.70
C LYS A 192 8.29 16.16 -37.93
N LYS A 193 8.30 14.96 -38.52
CA LYS A 193 9.31 14.49 -39.49
C LYS A 193 8.92 13.10 -40.00
N PHE A 194 8.15 13.08 -41.08
CA PHE A 194 8.27 12.09 -42.15
C PHE A 194 8.37 12.86 -43.46
#